data_AF-A0A2V8RD07-F1
#
_entry.id   AF-A0A2V8RD07-F1
#
_cell.length_a   1.000
_cell.length_b   1.000
_cell.length_c   1.000
_cell.angle_alpha   90.00
_cell.angle_beta   90.00
_cell.angle_gamma   90.00
#
_symmetry.space_group_name_H-M   'P 1'
#
loop_
_entity.id
_entity.type
_entity.pdbx_description
1 polymer ?
#
loop_
_entity_poly.entity_id
_entity_poly.type
_entity_poly.pdbx_seq_one_letter_code
_entity_poly.pdbx_strand_id
1 'polypeptide(L)'
;LRKNWLNDAVKGYVVPHPQRVLFDFSNLKVYVPEPDYMLAMKTLAARVDESDRGDVELLIKILGLKSTGEVFDILEKYYPRQQIKPATQFFVEELFGQ
;
A
#
# COMPACT_ATOMS: atom_id res chain seq x y z
N LEU A 1 -15.05 16.36 5.71
CA LEU A 1 -15.65 15.91 4.43
C LEU A 1 -17.04 15.36 4.69
N ARG A 2 -17.97 15.42 3.71
CA ARG A 2 -19.30 14.79 3.85
C ARG A 2 -19.14 13.27 3.98
N LYS A 3 -19.99 12.59 4.75
CA LYS A 3 -19.89 11.14 5.01
C LYS A 3 -19.88 10.26 3.75
N ASN A 4 -20.55 10.71 2.68
CA ASN A 4 -20.67 9.97 1.41
C ASN A 4 -19.78 10.55 0.31
N TRP A 5 -18.77 11.33 0.67
CA TRP A 5 -17.83 11.89 -0.30
C TRP A 5 -16.90 10.80 -0.87
N LEU A 6 -16.47 9.86 -0.03
CA LEU A 6 -15.51 8.83 -0.42
C LEU A 6 -16.25 7.60 -0.98
N ASN A 7 -15.76 7.11 -2.12
CA ASN A 7 -16.26 5.89 -2.76
C ASN A 7 -16.16 4.68 -1.81
N ASP A 8 -17.25 3.92 -1.69
CA ASP A 8 -17.34 2.72 -0.86
C ASP A 8 -16.27 1.68 -1.21
N ALA A 9 -15.90 1.55 -2.49
CA ALA A 9 -14.85 0.65 -2.97
C ALA A 9 -13.46 0.97 -2.41
N VAL A 10 -13.24 2.19 -1.92
CA VAL A 10 -11.95 2.67 -1.42
C VAL A 10 -11.87 2.64 0.12
N LYS A 11 -13.02 2.56 0.80
CA LYS A 11 -13.09 2.63 2.27
C LYS A 11 -12.29 1.53 2.98
N GLY A 12 -12.16 0.35 2.38
CA GLY A 12 -11.36 -0.75 2.94
C GLY A 12 -9.85 -0.52 2.87
N TYR A 13 -9.38 0.38 2.01
CA TYR A 13 -7.96 0.66 1.82
C TYR A 13 -7.49 1.87 2.63
N VAL A 14 -8.36 2.87 2.83
CA VAL A 14 -8.01 4.12 3.53
C VAL A 14 -8.16 3.94 5.03
N VAL A 15 -7.04 3.61 5.69
CA VAL A 15 -6.94 3.50 7.15
C VAL A 15 -6.14 4.68 7.74
N PRO A 16 -6.19 4.95 9.06
CA PRO A 16 -5.35 5.99 9.65
C PRO A 16 -3.85 5.72 9.42
N HIS A 17 -3.15 6.68 8.83
CA HIS A 17 -1.71 6.60 8.58
C HIS A 17 -1.06 7.99 8.70
N PRO A 18 0.25 8.06 9.00
CA PRO A 18 1.00 9.31 8.86
C PRO A 18 1.00 9.79 7.41
N GLN A 19 1.02 11.11 7.23
CA GLN A 19 1.11 11.75 5.91
C GLN A 19 1.84 13.08 6.05
N ARG A 20 2.50 13.50 4.97
CA ARG A 20 3.18 14.81 4.89
C ARG A 20 2.69 15.59 3.69
N VAL A 21 2.83 16.91 3.75
CA VAL A 21 2.53 17.78 2.60
C VAL A 21 3.64 17.58 1.56
N LEU A 22 3.26 17.15 0.36
CA LEU A 22 4.15 17.05 -0.80
C LEU A 22 4.18 18.36 -1.59
N PHE A 23 2.99 18.95 -1.81
CA PHE A 23 2.86 20.25 -2.47
C PHE A 23 1.89 21.14 -1.70
N ASP A 24 2.27 22.42 -1.55
CA ASP A 24 1.46 23.44 -0.90
C ASP A 24 1.25 24.61 -1.88
N PHE A 25 0.12 24.59 -2.57
CA PHE A 25 -0.30 25.65 -3.49
C PHE A 25 -1.31 26.57 -2.81
N SER A 26 -1.52 27.76 -3.37
CA SER A 26 -2.40 28.80 -2.79
C SER A 26 -3.81 28.32 -2.44
N ASN A 27 -4.34 27.34 -3.17
CA ASN A 27 -5.69 26.79 -2.96
C ASN A 27 -5.74 25.25 -2.93
N LEU A 28 -4.58 24.57 -2.90
CA LEU A 28 -4.51 23.11 -2.95
C LEU A 28 -3.31 22.58 -2.16
N LYS A 29 -3.55 21.70 -1.21
CA LYS A 29 -2.50 20.90 -0.56
C LYS A 29 -2.56 19.47 -1.05
N VAL A 30 -1.42 18.96 -1.50
CA VAL A 30 -1.25 17.56 -1.89
C VAL A 30 -0.52 16.87 -0.76
N TYR A 31 -1.14 15.83 -0.19
CA TYR A 31 -0.53 15.00 0.84
C TYR A 31 -0.01 13.71 0.24
N VAL A 32 1.09 13.20 0.78
CA VAL A 32 1.66 11.91 0.43
C VAL A 32 1.78 11.07 1.71
N PRO A 33 1.39 9.79 1.68
CA PRO A 33 1.60 8.90 2.81
C PRO A 33 3.07 8.56 2.98
N GLU A 34 3.42 7.99 4.14
CA GLU A 34 4.72 7.34 4.30
C GLU A 34 4.84 6.10 3.39
N PRO A 35 6.07 5.75 2.95
CA PRO A 35 6.26 4.68 1.96
C PRO A 35 5.77 3.30 2.42
N ASP A 36 5.76 3.03 3.72
CA ASP A 36 5.27 1.77 4.31
C ASP A 36 3.76 1.59 4.13
N TYR A 37 2.98 2.64 4.38
CA TYR A 37 1.54 2.62 4.08
C TYR A 37 1.29 2.49 2.57
N MET A 38 2.07 3.21 1.75
CA MET A 38 1.95 3.14 0.30
C MET A 38 2.23 1.72 -0.22
N LEU A 39 3.24 1.04 0.34
CA LEU A 39 3.52 -0.38 0.08
C LEU A 39 2.32 -1.24 0.47
N ALA A 40 1.86 -1.13 1.72
CA ALA A 40 0.75 -1.95 2.22
C ALA A 40 -0.49 -1.83 1.32
N MET A 41 -0.87 -0.59 0.97
CA MET A 41 -2.03 -0.31 0.12
C MET A 41 -1.85 -0.87 -1.29
N LYS A 42 -0.68 -0.67 -1.90
CA LYS A 42 -0.39 -1.18 -3.25
C LYS A 42 -0.38 -2.70 -3.29
N THR A 43 0.28 -3.35 -2.34
CA THR A 43 0.35 -4.81 -2.25
C THR A 43 -1.03 -5.43 -2.01
N LEU A 44 -1.88 -4.82 -1.17
CA LEU A 44 -3.25 -5.30 -0.94
C LEU A 44 -4.15 -5.15 -2.18
N ALA A 45 -3.96 -4.06 -2.94
CA ALA A 45 -4.74 -3.76 -4.15
C ALA A 45 -4.18 -4.45 -5.41
N ALA A 46 -2.96 -5.00 -5.35
CA ALA A 46 -2.24 -5.53 -6.49
C ALA A 46 -3.05 -6.60 -7.23
N ARG A 47 -3.04 -6.50 -8.56
CA ARG A 47 -3.58 -7.52 -9.45
C ARG A 47 -2.43 -8.19 -10.17
N VAL A 48 -2.46 -9.52 -10.19
CA VAL A 48 -1.37 -10.39 -10.69
C VAL A 48 -1.02 -10.10 -12.16
N ASP A 49 -1.97 -9.57 -12.95
CA ASP A 49 -1.81 -9.34 -14.39
C ASP A 49 -1.52 -7.87 -14.77
N GLU A 50 -1.29 -6.97 -13.81
CA GLU A 50 -1.18 -5.52 -14.04
C GLU A 50 0.18 -4.94 -13.61
N SER A 51 0.39 -3.66 -13.92
CA SER A 51 1.61 -2.87 -13.66
C SER A 51 1.99 -2.72 -12.18
N ASP A 52 1.19 -3.24 -11.24
CA ASP A 52 1.41 -3.07 -9.80
C ASP A 52 2.70 -3.75 -9.30
N ARG A 53 3.23 -4.73 -10.05
CA ARG A 53 4.50 -5.40 -9.72
C ARG A 53 5.65 -4.40 -9.57
N GLY A 54 5.84 -3.52 -10.55
CA GLY A 54 6.93 -2.56 -10.55
C GLY A 54 6.84 -1.53 -9.42
N ASP A 55 5.62 -1.12 -9.07
CA ASP A 55 5.38 -0.21 -7.94
C ASP A 55 5.77 -0.86 -6.60
N VAL A 56 5.36 -2.11 -6.39
CA VAL A 56 5.67 -2.85 -5.16
C VAL A 56 7.16 -3.17 -5.05
N GLU A 57 7.81 -3.58 -6.14
CA GLU A 57 9.27 -3.80 -6.18
C GLU A 57 10.05 -2.52 -5.86
N LEU A 58 9.63 -1.38 -6.42
CA LEU A 58 10.24 -0.09 -6.12
C LEU A 58 10.10 0.27 -4.64
N LEU A 59 8.92 0.06 -4.06
CA LEU A 59 8.66 0.35 -2.65
C LEU A 59 9.43 -0.57 -1.70
N ILE A 60 9.51 -1.88 -2.01
CA ILE A 60 10.37 -2.85 -1.31
C ILE A 60 11.83 -2.37 -1.30
N LYS A 61 12.32 -1.91 -2.45
CA LYS A 61 13.69 -1.38 -2.59
C LYS A 61 13.90 -0.10 -1.79
N ILE A 62 12.96 0.86 -1.84
CA ILE A 62 13.03 2.12 -1.09
C ILE A 62 13.05 1.87 0.42
N LEU A 63 12.24 0.92 0.89
CA LEU A 63 12.14 0.54 2.30
C LEU A 63 13.27 -0.40 2.75
N GLY A 64 14.05 -0.94 1.82
CA GLY A 64 15.18 -1.81 2.11
C GLY A 64 14.79 -3.20 2.62
N LEU A 65 13.56 -3.66 2.34
CA LEU A 65 13.04 -4.95 2.82
C LEU A 65 13.79 -6.11 2.13
N LYS A 66 14.05 -7.17 2.88
CA LYS A 66 14.89 -8.32 2.48
C LYS A 66 14.15 -9.64 2.48
N SER A 67 12.92 -9.68 2.97
CA SER A 67 12.13 -10.89 3.07
C SER A 67 10.64 -10.61 2.84
N THR A 68 9.92 -11.67 2.46
CA THR A 68 8.46 -11.67 2.40
C THR A 68 7.84 -11.32 3.76
N GLY A 69 8.43 -11.83 4.85
CA GLY A 69 7.99 -11.56 6.22
C GLY A 69 7.95 -10.06 6.56
N GLU A 70 9.00 -9.31 6.22
CA GLU A 70 9.03 -7.86 6.47
C GLU A 70 7.96 -7.09 5.68
N VAL A 71 7.59 -7.58 4.49
CA VAL A 71 6.46 -7.01 3.74
C VAL A 71 5.15 -7.29 4.48
N PHE A 72 4.93 -8.51 4.96
CA PHE A 72 3.73 -8.85 5.74
C PHE A 72 3.64 -8.10 7.06
N ASP A 73 4.76 -7.89 7.76
CA ASP A 73 4.80 -7.09 8.98
C ASP A 73 4.29 -5.66 8.72
N ILE A 74 4.63 -5.10 7.56
CA ILE A 74 4.10 -3.80 7.12
C ILE A 74 2.61 -3.88 6.75
N LEU A 75 2.16 -4.90 6.02
CA LEU A 75 0.75 -5.07 5.67
C LEU A 75 -0.12 -5.18 6.94
N GLU A 76 0.32 -5.96 7.91
CA GLU A 76 -0.40 -6.24 9.15
C GLU A 76 -0.48 -5.04 10.09
N LYS A 77 0.43 -4.07 9.94
CA LYS A 77 0.35 -2.77 10.63
C LYS A 77 -0.90 -1.98 10.23
N TYR A 78 -1.38 -2.15 9.00
CA TYR A 78 -2.47 -1.34 8.42
C TYR A 78 -3.76 -2.12 8.17
N TYR A 79 -3.65 -3.40 7.82
CA TYR A 79 -4.77 -4.23 7.42
C TYR A 79 -4.82 -5.52 8.25
N PRO A 80 -5.99 -5.91 8.78
CA PRO A 80 -6.15 -7.20 9.43
C PRO A 80 -5.77 -8.35 8.50
N ARG A 81 -5.12 -9.39 9.03
CA ARG A 81 -4.72 -10.58 8.24
C ARG A 81 -5.86 -11.17 7.41
N GLN A 82 -7.10 -11.13 7.90
CA GLN A 82 -8.27 -11.66 7.20
C GLN A 82 -8.59 -10.90 5.90
N GLN A 83 -8.07 -9.69 5.69
CA GLN A 83 -8.23 -8.93 4.45
C GLN A 83 -7.15 -9.27 3.42
N ILE A 84 -6.04 -9.87 3.84
CA ILE A 84 -4.93 -10.26 2.96
C ILE A 84 -5.35 -11.53 2.22
N LYS A 85 -5.49 -11.44 0.90
CA LYS A 85 -5.92 -12.56 0.06
C LYS A 85 -4.76 -13.52 -0.18
N PRO A 86 -5.02 -14.83 -0.39
CA PRO A 86 -3.98 -15.78 -0.82
C PRO A 86 -3.22 -15.32 -2.07
N ALA A 87 -3.91 -14.67 -3.03
CA ALA A 87 -3.28 -14.11 -4.22
C ALA A 87 -2.23 -13.04 -3.90
N THR A 88 -2.49 -12.19 -2.90
CA THR A 88 -1.51 -11.20 -2.42
C THR A 88 -0.30 -11.90 -1.83
N GLN A 89 -0.51 -13.02 -1.13
CA GLN A 89 0.60 -13.79 -0.58
C GLN A 89 1.48 -14.40 -1.66
N PHE A 90 0.88 -15.10 -2.63
CA PHE A 90 1.63 -15.64 -3.77
C PHE A 90 2.39 -14.55 -4.53
N PHE A 91 1.75 -13.42 -4.78
CA PHE A 91 2.37 -12.28 -5.43
C PHE A 91 3.62 -11.80 -4.68
N VAL A 92 3.55 -11.62 -3.36
CA VAL A 92 4.72 -11.20 -2.56
C VAL A 92 5.81 -12.27 -2.58
N GLU A 93 5.46 -13.55 -2.47
CA GLU A 93 6.42 -14.65 -2.54
C GLU A 93 7.16 -14.68 -3.90
N GLU A 94 6.46 -14.44 -5.00
CA GLU A 94 7.06 -14.34 -6.35
C GLU A 94 7.99 -13.14 -6.55
N LEU A 95 7.89 -12.09 -5.73
CA LEU A 95 8.81 -10.95 -5.77
C LEU A 95 10.19 -11.28 -5.17
N PHE A 96 10.24 -12.23 -4.22
CA PHE A 96 11.48 -12.63 -3.53
C PHE A 96 12.02 -13.99 -3.98
N GLY A 97 11.25 -14.77 -4.73
CA GLY A 97 11.66 -16.05 -5.30
C GLY A 97 12.47 -15.95 -6.61
N GLN A 98 12.77 -14.72 -7.06
CA GLN A 98 13.65 -14.41 -8.20
C GLN A 98 15.04 -14.02 -7.71
#